data_AF-A0A0N4U9R3-F1
#
_entry.id   AF-A0A0N4U9R3-F1
#
_cell.length_a   1.000
_cell.length_b   1.000
_cell.length_c   1.000
_cell.angle_alpha   90.00
_cell.angle_beta   90.00
_cell.angle_gamma   90.00
#
_symmetry.space_group_name_H-M   'P 1'
#
loop_
_entity.id
_entity.type
_entity.pdbx_description
1 polymer ?
#
loop_
_entity_poly.entity_id
_entity_poly.type
_entity_poly.pdbx_seq_one_letter_code
_entity_poly.pdbx_strand_id
1 'polypeptide(L)'
;LSINNPDEYFQPLYNKWDMSRPISYEFDESIPLATRQKIRTAIAMWENKTCIRFSENGYNIDRIEFFDGGGCSSFVGKTGGTQGISISRGCDNIGIISHEIGHALGIFHEQARPDQSDHIFINYRNIPLSRWNNFQPMRKHQIDTHNLPYDTGSVMHYGPYGFASDPYIPTITTKNRFQQNTIGQREGPSFLDFEAINIAYGCNNHCPRTFCEHGGYTNPNDCNSCLCPNGFGGQRCETIQHLNCGSLIKIIIIICRPIRIILSPVWNEVKYITSPFYPEFSIQGQECAWLIESPFGTNVFFEFIDNFHIECHTTCDAAYVEIKNRADFRTTGYRFCCSKKPSEIFKSEANKMVLIYRSGRGNKGFKARIWSNAPPKTSKFAVDSCNCGEWSEWTTLCSQQCGGCGKRSRIRYCSRQDCRTEDKRTCNYDACPPGTNFLINNGEFHILWKGCCIGLFRFNTECSALADGENPFLAFLKSFLTSQNPKDKEITDN
;
A
#
# COMPACT_ATOMS: atom_id res chain seq x y z
N LEU A 1 0.05 50.26 25.18
CA LEU A 1 1.21 49.36 25.11
C LEU A 1 1.05 48.31 26.20
N SER A 2 0.27 47.27 25.91
CA SER A 2 0.15 46.09 26.78
C SER A 2 1.26 45.15 26.37
N ILE A 3 2.11 44.83 27.33
CA ILE A 3 3.25 43.93 27.18
C ILE A 3 2.67 42.53 26.97
N ASN A 4 2.82 42.00 25.75
CA ASN A 4 2.57 40.59 25.47
C ASN A 4 3.54 39.78 26.35
N ASN A 5 2.98 39.07 27.31
CA ASN A 5 3.72 38.08 28.09
C ASN A 5 4.09 36.91 27.15
N PRO A 6 5.38 36.61 26.89
CA PRO A 6 5.77 35.56 25.95
C PRO A 6 5.56 34.13 26.46
N ASP A 7 5.12 33.98 27.71
CA ASP A 7 5.02 32.70 28.41
C ASP A 7 3.57 32.33 28.76
N GLU A 8 2.66 32.32 27.77
CA GLU A 8 1.44 31.53 27.91
C GLU A 8 1.85 30.06 27.73
N TYR A 9 2.32 29.45 28.83
CA TYR A 9 2.82 28.08 28.89
C TYR A 9 1.86 27.14 28.16
N PHE A 10 2.36 26.50 27.11
CA PHE A 10 1.67 25.42 26.42
C PHE A 10 1.40 24.29 27.44
N GLN A 11 0.17 24.21 27.93
CA GLN A 11 -0.30 23.10 28.76
C GLN A 11 -1.30 22.29 27.93
N PRO A 12 -0.88 21.16 27.35
CA PRO A 12 -1.83 20.28 26.69
C PRO A 12 -2.92 19.88 27.69
N LEU A 13 -4.18 19.79 27.25
CA LEU A 13 -5.32 19.46 28.12
C LEU A 13 -5.28 18.03 28.73
N TYR A 14 -4.17 17.32 28.58
CA TYR A 14 -3.99 15.95 29.03
C TYR A 14 -2.59 15.71 29.57
N ASN A 15 -2.47 14.74 30.48
CA ASN A 15 -1.17 14.24 30.93
C ASN A 15 -0.72 13.08 30.07
N LYS A 16 0.59 12.98 29.82
CA LYS A 16 1.18 11.83 29.12
C LYS A 16 1.33 10.65 30.07
N TRP A 17 1.31 9.44 29.51
CA TRP A 17 1.72 8.25 30.25
C TRP A 17 3.23 8.28 30.56
N ASP A 18 3.61 7.73 31.71
CA ASP A 18 5.03 7.54 32.02
C ASP A 18 5.59 6.39 31.18
N MET A 19 6.59 6.72 30.37
CA MET A 19 7.24 5.80 29.45
C MET A 19 8.37 4.97 30.10
N SER A 20 8.63 5.15 31.40
CA SER A 20 9.61 4.35 32.15
C SER A 20 9.21 2.87 32.27
N ARG A 21 7.91 2.58 32.12
CA ARG A 21 7.33 1.23 32.19
C ARG A 21 6.22 1.09 31.13
N PRO A 22 5.89 -0.14 30.71
CA PRO A 22 4.71 -0.37 29.89
C PRO A 22 3.42 0.08 30.60
N ILE A 23 2.48 0.64 29.82
CA ILE A 23 1.14 1.01 30.29
C ILE A 23 0.40 -0.29 30.65
N SER A 24 0.03 -0.43 31.92
CA SER A 24 -0.74 -1.60 32.37
C SER A 24 -2.16 -1.54 31.82
N TYR A 25 -2.69 -2.68 31.37
CA TYR A 25 -4.10 -2.81 31.04
C TYR A 25 -4.70 -4.12 31.54
N GLU A 26 -6.00 -4.12 31.79
CA GLU A 26 -6.77 -5.31 32.18
C GLU A 26 -8.14 -5.34 31.48
N PHE A 27 -8.84 -6.46 31.62
CA PHE A 27 -10.17 -6.66 31.06
C PHE A 27 -11.18 -6.91 32.19
N ASP A 28 -12.23 -6.10 32.24
CA ASP A 28 -13.41 -6.42 33.04
C ASP A 28 -14.07 -7.72 32.53
N GLU A 29 -14.82 -8.39 33.42
CA GLU A 29 -15.56 -9.60 33.09
C GLU A 29 -16.57 -9.37 31.94
N SER A 30 -17.06 -8.14 31.76
CA SER A 30 -18.00 -7.79 30.71
C SER A 30 -17.42 -7.93 29.29
N ILE A 31 -16.09 -7.92 29.12
CA ILE A 31 -15.46 -7.97 27.79
C ILE A 31 -15.34 -9.41 27.28
N PRO A 32 -16.02 -9.77 26.16
CA PRO A 32 -15.95 -11.11 25.59
C PRO A 32 -14.55 -11.48 25.10
N LEU A 33 -14.18 -12.77 25.18
CA LEU A 33 -12.86 -13.26 24.75
C LEU A 33 -12.48 -12.87 23.31
N ALA A 34 -13.45 -12.91 22.38
CA ALA A 34 -13.23 -12.49 21.00
C ALA A 34 -12.87 -10.99 20.88
N THR A 35 -13.49 -10.14 21.70
CA THR A 35 -13.18 -8.70 21.76
C THR A 35 -11.81 -8.47 22.40
N ARG A 36 -11.45 -9.24 23.44
CA ARG A 36 -10.10 -9.18 24.04
C ARG A 36 -9.01 -9.41 22.99
N GLN A 37 -9.21 -10.37 22.08
CA GLN A 37 -8.27 -10.61 20.99
C GLN A 37 -8.15 -9.41 20.04
N LYS A 38 -9.26 -8.77 19.67
CA LYS A 38 -9.25 -7.56 18.84
C LYS A 38 -8.57 -6.39 19.55
N ILE A 39 -8.76 -6.26 20.86
CA ILE A 39 -8.07 -5.26 21.69
C ILE A 39 -6.56 -5.49 21.66
N ARG A 40 -6.09 -6.73 21.84
CA ARG A 40 -4.67 -7.05 21.70
C ARG A 40 -4.13 -6.73 20.31
N THR A 41 -4.91 -6.98 19.25
CA THR A 41 -4.53 -6.60 17.88
C THR A 41 -4.41 -5.08 17.73
N ALA A 42 -5.37 -4.31 18.25
CA ALA A 42 -5.33 -2.84 18.24
C ALA A 42 -4.13 -2.27 19.02
N ILE A 43 -3.84 -2.84 20.19
CA ILE A 43 -2.63 -2.52 20.97
C ILE A 43 -1.37 -2.77 20.12
N ALA A 44 -1.26 -3.94 19.50
CA ALA A 44 -0.10 -4.28 18.67
C ALA A 44 0.09 -3.32 17.49
N MET A 45 -0.97 -2.71 16.94
CA MET A 45 -0.82 -1.69 15.89
C MET A 45 -0.05 -0.48 16.39
N TRP A 46 -0.36 0.00 17.60
CA TRP A 46 0.37 1.10 18.25
C TRP A 46 1.79 0.69 18.63
N GLU A 47 1.99 -0.49 19.23
CA GLU A 47 3.33 -0.95 19.63
C GLU A 47 4.27 -1.15 18.44
N ASN A 48 3.76 -1.65 17.31
CA ASN A 48 4.56 -1.92 16.12
C ASN A 48 5.08 -0.65 15.42
N LYS A 49 4.43 0.50 15.64
CA LYS A 49 4.72 1.76 14.94
C LYS A 49 5.15 2.89 15.88
N THR A 50 5.16 2.65 17.18
CA THR A 50 5.54 3.64 18.19
C THR A 50 6.43 3.03 19.27
N CYS A 51 6.99 3.87 20.13
CA CYS A 51 7.69 3.41 21.33
C CYS A 51 6.75 3.06 22.50
N ILE A 52 5.43 3.22 22.34
CA ILE A 52 4.46 2.90 23.39
C ILE A 52 4.44 1.38 23.61
N ARG A 53 4.43 0.96 24.87
CA ARG A 53 4.35 -0.45 25.28
C ARG A 53 3.22 -0.66 26.26
N PHE A 54 2.56 -1.80 26.16
CA PHE A 54 1.47 -2.21 27.02
C PHE A 54 1.81 -3.53 27.74
N SER A 55 1.29 -3.70 28.95
CA SER A 55 1.40 -4.96 29.69
C SER A 55 0.03 -5.38 30.20
N GLU A 56 -0.42 -6.57 29.79
CA GLU A 56 -1.66 -7.14 30.33
C GLU A 56 -1.45 -7.55 31.79
N ASN A 57 -2.35 -7.14 32.68
CA ASN A 57 -2.29 -7.41 34.11
C ASN A 57 -0.94 -6.97 34.75
N GLY A 58 -0.45 -5.80 34.36
CA GLY A 58 0.79 -5.22 34.89
C GLY A 58 0.63 -4.57 36.27
N TYR A 59 1.35 -3.49 36.52
CA TYR A 59 1.32 -2.79 37.82
C TYR A 59 0.03 -1.98 38.01
N ASN A 60 -0.52 -1.99 39.23
CA ASN A 60 -1.85 -1.47 39.52
C ASN A 60 -1.93 0.01 39.96
N ILE A 61 -0.93 0.85 39.62
CA ILE A 61 -0.94 2.28 40.02
C ILE A 61 -1.79 3.09 39.04
N ASP A 62 -1.25 3.39 37.86
CA ASP A 62 -1.97 4.01 36.75
C ASP A 62 -2.18 2.93 35.68
N ARG A 63 -3.43 2.60 35.36
CA ARG A 63 -3.75 1.51 34.42
C ARG A 63 -5.02 1.76 33.62
N ILE A 64 -5.12 1.06 32.49
CA ILE A 64 -6.30 1.04 31.63
C ILE A 64 -7.16 -0.18 31.99
N GLU A 65 -8.46 0.01 32.15
CA GLU A 65 -9.42 -1.09 32.25
C GLU A 65 -10.33 -1.06 31.03
N PHE A 66 -10.35 -2.14 30.25
CA PHE A 66 -11.33 -2.28 29.17
C PHE A 66 -12.62 -2.87 29.74
N PHE A 67 -13.75 -2.19 29.54
CA PHE A 67 -15.05 -2.56 30.11
C PHE A 67 -16.21 -2.24 29.16
N ASP A 68 -17.42 -2.73 29.45
CA ASP A 68 -18.63 -2.42 28.67
C ASP A 68 -19.42 -1.31 29.39
N GLY A 69 -19.29 -0.07 28.93
CA GLY A 69 -19.99 1.11 29.45
C GLY A 69 -21.24 1.54 28.65
N GLY A 70 -21.75 0.70 27.75
CA GLY A 70 -22.88 1.01 26.86
C GLY A 70 -22.55 1.86 25.62
N GLY A 71 -21.27 2.05 25.28
CA GLY A 71 -20.79 2.75 24.08
C GLY A 71 -19.29 2.61 23.85
N CYS A 72 -18.75 3.36 22.88
CA CYS A 72 -17.30 3.47 22.66
C CYS A 72 -16.85 4.83 23.20
N SER A 73 -15.94 4.84 24.18
CA SER A 73 -15.39 6.08 24.73
C SER A 73 -14.12 5.85 25.54
N SER A 74 -13.31 6.89 25.63
CA SER A 74 -12.05 6.92 26.36
C SER A 74 -11.73 8.35 26.82
N PHE A 75 -10.98 8.47 27.91
CA PHE A 75 -10.40 9.74 28.32
C PHE A 75 -9.24 10.12 27.39
N VAL A 76 -9.02 11.42 27.20
CA VAL A 76 -7.85 11.88 26.44
C VAL A 76 -6.64 11.97 27.35
N GLY A 77 -5.64 11.12 27.10
CA GLY A 77 -4.42 10.99 27.90
C GLY A 77 -4.58 10.27 29.23
N LYS A 78 -3.54 10.38 30.07
CA LYS A 78 -3.49 9.83 31.42
C LYS A 78 -4.29 10.70 32.39
N THR A 79 -5.25 10.09 33.07
CA THR A 79 -6.04 10.71 34.14
C THR A 79 -5.54 10.34 35.55
N GLY A 80 -4.92 9.16 35.68
CA GLY A 80 -4.38 8.63 36.94
C GLY A 80 -5.30 7.57 37.56
N GLY A 81 -4.73 6.64 38.33
CA GLY A 81 -5.48 5.50 38.87
C GLY A 81 -5.93 4.52 37.79
N THR A 82 -7.04 3.80 38.05
CA THR A 82 -7.72 3.01 37.02
C THR A 82 -8.58 3.91 36.15
N GLN A 83 -8.29 3.96 34.84
CA GLN A 83 -9.12 4.67 33.87
C GLN A 83 -9.72 3.71 32.85
N GLY A 84 -11.02 3.87 32.60
CA GLY A 84 -11.76 2.97 31.72
C GLY A 84 -11.64 3.34 30.25
N ILE A 85 -11.56 2.33 29.39
CA ILE A 85 -11.89 2.41 27.96
C ILE A 85 -13.13 1.55 27.72
N SER A 86 -14.24 2.21 27.36
CA SER A 86 -15.51 1.52 27.12
C SER A 86 -15.52 0.92 25.71
N ILE A 87 -15.71 -0.39 25.60
CA ILE A 87 -15.86 -1.14 24.35
C ILE A 87 -17.09 -2.04 24.44
N SER A 88 -18.24 -1.49 24.03
CA SER A 88 -19.51 -2.20 24.03
C SER A 88 -19.81 -2.93 22.73
N ARG A 89 -20.95 -3.65 22.68
CA ARG A 89 -21.47 -4.26 21.46
C ARG A 89 -21.56 -3.23 20.31
N GLY A 90 -20.96 -3.53 19.17
CA GLY A 90 -20.88 -2.63 18.02
C GLY A 90 -19.61 -1.77 17.96
N CYS A 91 -18.83 -1.73 19.06
CA CYS A 91 -17.51 -1.11 19.12
C CYS A 91 -16.37 -2.11 18.86
N ASP A 92 -16.67 -3.39 18.68
CA ASP A 92 -15.70 -4.48 18.52
C ASP A 92 -15.08 -4.54 17.10
N ASN A 93 -14.72 -3.38 16.56
CA ASN A 93 -13.96 -3.20 15.35
C ASN A 93 -12.54 -2.73 15.72
N ILE A 94 -11.51 -3.28 15.08
CA ILE A 94 -10.11 -2.99 15.43
C ILE A 94 -9.77 -1.50 15.27
N GLY A 95 -10.28 -0.82 14.24
CA GLY A 95 -10.09 0.62 14.07
C GLY A 95 -10.81 1.46 15.13
N ILE A 96 -12.01 1.05 15.56
CA ILE A 96 -12.72 1.71 16.68
C ILE A 96 -11.95 1.51 17.99
N ILE A 97 -11.49 0.30 18.29
CA ILE A 97 -10.70 0.05 19.50
C ILE A 97 -9.38 0.86 19.46
N SER A 98 -8.70 0.87 18.31
CA SER A 98 -7.49 1.67 18.10
C SER A 98 -7.74 3.17 18.28
N HIS A 99 -8.92 3.68 17.89
CA HIS A 99 -9.34 5.06 18.12
C HIS A 99 -9.44 5.39 19.62
N GLU A 100 -10.09 4.53 20.40
CA GLU A 100 -10.21 4.73 21.85
C GLU A 100 -8.85 4.64 22.57
N ILE A 101 -7.96 3.77 22.10
CA ILE A 101 -6.57 3.72 22.57
C ILE A 101 -5.84 5.02 22.18
N GLY A 102 -6.06 5.55 20.96
CA GLY A 102 -5.51 6.83 20.52
C GLY A 102 -5.91 7.99 21.44
N HIS A 103 -7.17 8.04 21.87
CA HIS A 103 -7.62 8.95 22.92
C HIS A 103 -6.84 8.75 24.22
N ALA A 104 -6.76 7.52 24.73
CA ALA A 104 -6.03 7.24 25.97
C ALA A 104 -4.54 7.65 25.89
N LEU A 105 -3.92 7.61 24.70
CA LEU A 105 -2.56 8.08 24.48
C LEU A 105 -2.44 9.60 24.35
N GLY A 106 -3.53 10.31 24.13
CA GLY A 106 -3.59 11.78 24.14
C GLY A 106 -3.95 12.43 22.81
N ILE A 107 -4.48 11.70 21.84
CA ILE A 107 -4.90 12.27 20.56
C ILE A 107 -6.36 12.71 20.67
N PHE A 108 -6.66 13.96 20.30
CA PHE A 108 -8.03 14.44 20.16
C PHE A 108 -8.60 14.06 18.80
N HIS A 109 -9.90 14.30 18.61
CA HIS A 109 -10.49 14.12 17.29
C HIS A 109 -9.85 15.05 16.25
N GLU A 110 -9.59 14.52 15.06
CA GLU A 110 -8.93 15.30 13.98
C GLU A 110 -9.79 16.48 13.54
N GLN A 111 -11.12 16.31 13.49
CA GLN A 111 -12.02 17.43 13.19
C GLN A 111 -12.09 18.47 14.30
N ALA A 112 -11.51 18.25 15.49
CA ALA A 112 -11.50 19.25 16.55
C ALA A 112 -10.25 20.16 16.49
N ARG A 113 -9.37 19.99 15.50
CA ARG A 113 -8.16 20.82 15.37
C ARG A 113 -8.49 22.31 15.21
N PRO A 114 -7.60 23.23 15.63
CA PRO A 114 -7.84 24.67 15.50
C PRO A 114 -7.93 25.17 14.05
N ASP A 115 -7.35 24.43 13.10
CA ASP A 115 -7.37 24.68 11.65
C ASP A 115 -8.53 23.95 10.93
N GLN A 116 -9.46 23.33 11.67
CA GLN A 116 -10.63 22.59 11.15
C GLN A 116 -11.35 23.31 10.00
N SER A 117 -11.58 24.62 10.17
CA SER A 117 -12.34 25.42 9.20
C SER A 117 -11.68 25.55 7.84
N ASP A 118 -10.40 25.19 7.68
CA ASP A 118 -9.71 25.20 6.40
C ASP A 118 -9.95 23.92 5.59
N HIS A 119 -10.42 22.85 6.25
CA HIS A 119 -10.50 21.50 5.68
C HIS A 119 -11.93 20.98 5.54
N ILE A 120 -12.83 21.36 6.45
CA ILE A 120 -14.21 20.85 6.48
C ILE A 120 -15.24 21.95 6.74
N PHE A 121 -16.50 21.63 6.46
CA PHE A 121 -17.67 22.38 6.87
C PHE A 121 -18.51 21.54 7.83
N ILE A 122 -19.01 22.17 8.89
CA ILE A 122 -19.91 21.55 9.87
C ILE A 122 -21.34 22.05 9.66
N ASN A 123 -22.26 21.12 9.44
CA ASN A 123 -23.67 21.41 9.31
C ASN A 123 -24.37 21.34 10.68
N TYR A 124 -24.23 22.41 11.48
CA TYR A 124 -24.85 22.53 12.81
C TYR A 124 -26.38 22.42 12.78
N ARG A 125 -27.04 22.66 11.64
CA ARG A 125 -28.49 22.50 11.50
C ARG A 125 -28.93 21.04 11.56
N ASN A 126 -28.02 20.11 11.25
CA ASN A 126 -28.28 18.68 11.30
C ASN A 126 -27.64 17.99 12.52
N ILE A 127 -27.26 18.75 13.55
CA ILE A 127 -26.66 18.23 14.77
C ILE A 127 -27.55 18.64 15.96
N PRO A 128 -27.97 17.69 16.83
CA PRO A 128 -28.69 18.02 18.04
C PRO A 128 -27.92 19.03 18.89
N LEU A 129 -28.59 20.04 19.45
CA LEU A 129 -27.94 21.11 20.22
C LEU A 129 -27.05 20.58 21.35
N SER A 130 -27.45 19.48 21.99
CA SER A 130 -26.69 18.78 23.05
C SER A 130 -25.39 18.12 22.59
N ARG A 131 -25.12 18.10 21.28
CA ARG A 131 -23.92 17.49 20.65
C ARG A 131 -23.04 18.52 19.94
N TRP A 132 -23.39 19.81 19.94
CA TRP A 132 -22.62 20.85 19.24
C TRP A 132 -21.18 20.94 19.71
N ASN A 133 -20.92 20.75 21.01
CA ASN A 133 -19.58 20.81 21.58
C ASN A 133 -18.62 19.76 21.00
N ASN A 134 -19.13 18.64 20.44
CA ASN A 134 -18.29 17.61 19.80
C ASN A 134 -17.69 18.06 18.45
N PHE A 135 -18.20 19.16 17.87
CA PHE A 135 -17.80 19.66 16.56
C PHE A 135 -17.12 21.03 16.64
N GLN A 136 -17.12 21.66 17.82
CA GLN A 136 -16.43 22.92 18.03
C GLN A 136 -14.91 22.69 18.00
N PRO A 137 -14.15 23.52 17.27
CA PRO A 137 -12.70 23.40 17.24
C PRO A 137 -12.12 23.78 18.61
N MET A 138 -11.07 23.08 19.00
CA MET A 138 -10.27 23.40 20.17
C MET A 138 -9.44 24.67 19.94
N ARG A 139 -9.05 25.34 21.03
CA ARG A 139 -8.19 26.53 20.96
C ARG A 139 -6.73 26.12 20.77
N LYS A 140 -5.93 27.00 20.16
CA LYS A 140 -4.50 26.74 19.85
C LYS A 140 -3.64 26.38 21.07
N HIS A 141 -3.95 26.89 22.26
CA HIS A 141 -3.20 26.55 23.48
C HIS A 141 -3.66 25.23 24.12
N GLN A 142 -4.79 24.65 23.67
CA GLN A 142 -5.37 23.44 24.25
C GLN A 142 -4.86 22.15 23.59
N ILE A 143 -4.33 22.25 22.37
CA ILE A 143 -3.92 21.12 21.54
C ILE A 143 -2.64 21.46 20.77
N ASP A 144 -1.69 20.52 20.75
CA ASP A 144 -0.53 20.60 19.86
C ASP A 144 -0.89 19.86 18.57
N THR A 145 -0.78 20.51 17.41
CA THR A 145 -0.90 19.83 16.13
C THR A 145 0.42 19.20 15.68
N HIS A 146 1.50 19.40 16.45
CA HIS A 146 2.86 18.97 16.15
C HIS A 146 3.36 19.45 14.78
N ASN A 147 2.75 20.53 14.26
CA ASN A 147 2.94 21.01 12.90
C ASN A 147 2.71 19.93 11.82
N LEU A 148 1.88 18.92 12.13
CA LEU A 148 1.45 17.89 11.19
C LEU A 148 0.28 18.41 10.33
N PRO A 149 0.23 18.06 9.04
CA PRO A 149 -0.88 18.43 8.19
C PRO A 149 -2.18 17.76 8.64
N TYR A 150 -3.32 18.38 8.34
CA TYR A 150 -4.64 17.81 8.61
C TYR A 150 -4.84 16.51 7.80
N ASP A 151 -5.14 15.41 8.48
CA ASP A 151 -5.34 14.10 7.84
C ASP A 151 -6.82 13.69 7.82
N THR A 152 -7.46 13.84 6.65
CA THR A 152 -8.83 13.35 6.48
C THR A 152 -8.96 11.84 6.67
N GLY A 153 -7.88 11.07 6.55
CA GLY A 153 -7.88 9.63 6.81
C GLY A 153 -7.43 9.24 8.21
N SER A 154 -7.24 10.18 9.14
CA SER A 154 -6.96 9.87 10.53
C SER A 154 -8.07 8.97 11.11
N VAL A 155 -7.69 7.97 11.91
CA VAL A 155 -8.65 7.15 12.65
C VAL A 155 -9.45 8.01 13.65
N MET A 156 -8.89 9.15 14.05
CA MET A 156 -9.48 10.13 14.95
C MET A 156 -10.46 11.08 14.26
N HIS A 157 -10.63 10.99 12.94
CA HIS A 157 -11.60 11.81 12.23
C HIS A 157 -13.01 11.21 12.31
N TYR A 158 -14.01 12.06 12.56
CA TYR A 158 -15.43 11.67 12.45
C TYR A 158 -15.84 11.36 11.02
N GLY A 159 -16.77 10.42 10.89
CA GLY A 159 -17.44 10.17 9.62
C GLY A 159 -18.42 11.27 9.24
N PRO A 160 -18.89 11.27 7.99
CA PRO A 160 -19.73 12.35 7.44
C PRO A 160 -21.08 12.51 8.14
N TYR A 161 -21.61 11.47 8.77
CA TYR A 161 -22.95 11.44 9.38
C TYR A 161 -22.90 11.35 10.92
N GLY A 162 -21.75 11.63 11.54
CA GLY A 162 -21.61 11.58 12.99
C GLY A 162 -22.65 12.47 13.67
N PHE A 163 -23.40 11.92 14.63
CA PHE A 163 -24.46 12.62 15.39
C PHE A 163 -25.55 13.31 14.55
N ALA A 164 -25.78 12.88 13.30
CA ALA A 164 -26.78 13.46 12.42
C ALA A 164 -28.21 13.33 12.99
N SER A 165 -28.99 14.41 12.95
CA SER A 165 -30.43 14.37 13.23
C SER A 165 -31.21 13.72 12.09
N ASP A 166 -30.89 14.10 10.85
CA ASP A 166 -31.30 13.42 9.63
C ASP A 166 -30.13 12.54 9.13
N PRO A 167 -30.26 11.20 9.16
CA PRO A 167 -29.17 10.29 8.80
C PRO A 167 -28.79 10.31 7.31
N TYR A 168 -29.56 10.98 6.45
CA TYR A 168 -29.27 11.11 5.03
C TYR A 168 -28.54 12.40 4.65
N ILE A 169 -28.40 13.32 5.61
CA ILE A 169 -27.70 14.60 5.41
C ILE A 169 -26.38 14.56 6.20
N PRO A 170 -25.22 14.82 5.57
CA PRO A 170 -23.96 14.84 6.30
C PRO A 170 -23.91 16.00 7.32
N THR A 171 -23.37 15.71 8.49
CA THR A 171 -22.97 16.71 9.50
C THR A 171 -21.60 17.28 9.22
N ILE A 172 -20.73 16.51 8.55
CA ILE A 172 -19.40 16.94 8.11
C ILE A 172 -19.26 16.75 6.61
N THR A 173 -18.90 17.83 5.91
CA THR A 173 -18.49 17.77 4.51
C THR A 173 -17.08 18.32 4.33
N THR A 174 -16.23 17.63 3.56
CA THR A 174 -14.88 18.10 3.27
C THR A 174 -14.91 19.22 2.23
N LYS A 175 -14.05 20.24 2.39
CA LYS A 175 -13.93 21.30 1.38
C LYS A 175 -13.44 20.77 0.05
N ASN A 176 -12.49 19.83 0.10
CA ASN A 176 -12.11 19.04 -1.06
C ASN A 176 -13.04 17.83 -1.17
N ARG A 177 -13.97 17.86 -2.13
CA ARG A 177 -14.97 16.80 -2.31
C ARG A 177 -14.39 15.40 -2.53
N PHE A 178 -13.15 15.28 -3.02
CA PHE A 178 -12.50 13.98 -3.25
C PHE A 178 -12.03 13.30 -1.96
N GLN A 179 -11.98 14.03 -0.84
CA GLN A 179 -11.68 13.48 0.49
C GLN A 179 -12.94 13.08 1.26
N GLN A 180 -14.14 13.30 0.70
CA GLN A 180 -15.40 13.09 1.42
C GLN A 180 -15.61 11.64 1.84
N ASN A 181 -15.17 10.70 1.01
CA ASN A 181 -15.23 9.27 1.30
C ASN A 181 -14.03 8.77 2.11
N THR A 182 -13.05 9.63 2.41
CA THR A 182 -11.86 9.26 3.21
C THR A 182 -12.12 9.44 4.71
N ILE A 183 -12.95 10.44 5.09
CA ILE A 183 -13.23 10.75 6.50
C ILE A 183 -14.04 9.66 7.19
N GLY A 184 -13.66 9.34 8.44
CA GLY A 184 -14.37 8.37 9.27
C GLY A 184 -13.99 6.91 9.04
N GLN A 185 -12.92 6.63 8.29
CA GLN A 185 -12.40 5.27 8.12
C GLN A 185 -12.12 4.60 9.48
N ARG A 186 -12.34 3.27 9.58
CA ARG A 186 -12.05 2.46 10.77
C ARG A 186 -11.21 1.21 10.44
N GLU A 187 -10.26 1.37 9.52
CA GLU A 187 -9.22 0.37 9.23
C GLU A 187 -8.18 0.31 10.35
N GLY A 188 -7.79 1.48 10.87
CA GLY A 188 -6.75 1.62 11.89
C GLY A 188 -6.11 3.00 11.86
N PRO A 189 -5.11 3.27 12.73
CA PRO A 189 -4.41 4.54 12.73
C PRO A 189 -3.68 4.79 11.40
N SER A 190 -3.78 6.03 10.92
CA SER A 190 -3.06 6.54 9.76
C SER A 190 -1.56 6.71 10.08
N PHE A 191 -0.77 6.96 9.03
CA PHE A 191 0.66 7.27 9.21
C PHE A 191 0.89 8.47 10.14
N LEU A 192 0.04 9.50 10.03
CA LEU A 192 0.13 10.71 10.83
C LEU A 192 -0.37 10.52 12.27
N ASP A 193 -1.29 9.58 12.53
CA ASP A 193 -1.68 9.22 13.89
C ASP A 193 -0.49 8.63 14.68
N PHE A 194 0.30 7.76 14.03
CA PHE A 194 1.53 7.24 14.64
C PHE A 194 2.60 8.33 14.78
N GLU A 195 2.78 9.20 13.78
CA GLU A 195 3.74 10.31 13.83
C GLU A 195 3.43 11.26 14.99
N ALA A 196 2.14 11.59 15.21
CA ALA A 196 1.70 12.42 16.32
C ALA A 196 2.11 11.84 17.68
N ILE A 197 1.89 10.54 17.92
CA ILE A 197 2.32 9.87 19.15
C ILE A 197 3.84 9.84 19.27
N ASN A 198 4.55 9.53 18.19
CA ASN A 198 6.01 9.47 18.21
C ASN A 198 6.64 10.83 18.54
N ILE A 199 6.08 11.93 18.04
CA ILE A 199 6.48 13.29 18.41
C ILE A 199 6.10 13.57 19.87
N ALA A 200 4.84 13.33 20.25
CA ALA A 200 4.34 13.64 21.58
C ALA A 200 5.14 12.93 22.69
N TYR A 201 5.53 11.68 22.50
CA TYR A 201 6.27 10.89 23.48
C TYR A 201 7.79 10.93 23.27
N GLY A 202 8.29 11.67 22.27
CA GLY A 202 9.72 11.78 21.99
C GLY A 202 10.35 10.43 21.62
N CYS A 203 9.59 9.55 20.95
CA CYS A 203 9.98 8.18 20.68
C CYS A 203 11.29 8.06 19.90
N ASN A 204 11.63 9.06 19.09
CA ASN A 204 12.85 9.07 18.28
C ASN A 204 14.05 9.74 18.95
N ASN A 205 13.92 10.28 20.17
CA ASN A 205 15.00 11.02 20.84
C ASN A 205 16.26 10.18 21.11
N HIS A 206 16.10 8.86 21.22
CA HIS A 206 17.20 7.92 21.42
C HIS A 206 17.87 7.47 20.10
N CYS A 207 17.26 7.77 18.95
CA CYS A 207 17.79 7.40 17.64
C CYS A 207 18.65 8.52 17.04
N PRO A 208 19.67 8.17 16.23
CA PRO A 208 20.33 9.15 15.38
C PRO A 208 19.34 9.71 14.33
N ARG A 209 19.64 10.90 13.83
CA ARG A 209 18.89 11.47 12.70
C ARG A 209 19.18 10.65 11.44
N THR A 210 18.17 9.92 10.98
CA THR A 210 18.20 9.15 9.73
C THR A 210 17.43 9.92 8.66
N PHE A 211 17.99 9.98 7.45
CA PHE A 211 17.28 10.57 6.32
C PHE A 211 16.31 9.54 5.73
N CYS A 212 15.03 9.90 5.73
CA CYS A 212 13.93 9.09 5.20
C CYS A 212 13.27 9.83 4.03
N GLU A 213 13.11 9.12 2.91
CA GLU A 213 12.51 9.64 1.68
C GLU A 213 10.99 9.76 1.81
N HIS A 214 10.39 10.56 0.90
CA HIS A 214 8.93 10.68 0.74
C HIS A 214 8.13 11.05 2.00
N GLY A 215 8.77 11.70 2.99
CA GLY A 215 8.13 12.09 4.24
C GLY A 215 8.11 11.00 5.31
N GLY A 216 8.90 9.93 5.16
CA GLY A 216 9.16 8.99 6.24
C GLY A 216 9.92 9.63 7.41
N TYR A 217 9.96 8.94 8.54
CA TYR A 217 10.78 9.30 9.70
C TYR A 217 11.41 8.06 10.33
N THR A 218 12.43 8.24 11.18
CA THR A 218 13.15 7.12 11.81
C THR A 218 12.17 6.18 12.53
N ASN A 219 12.33 4.88 12.38
CA ASN A 219 11.50 3.92 13.09
C ASN A 219 11.90 3.87 14.58
N PRO A 220 11.00 4.18 15.53
CA PRO A 220 11.32 4.16 16.95
C PRO A 220 11.59 2.76 17.51
N ASN A 221 11.19 1.71 16.78
CA ASN A 221 11.44 0.32 17.14
C ASN A 221 12.72 -0.25 16.52
N ASP A 222 13.27 0.44 15.52
CA ASP A 222 14.52 0.07 14.85
C ASP A 222 15.15 1.34 14.27
N CYS A 223 16.09 1.93 15.00
CA CYS A 223 16.73 3.19 14.59
C CYS A 223 17.50 3.10 13.25
N ASN A 224 17.71 1.91 12.69
CA ASN A 224 18.40 1.70 11.41
C ASN A 224 17.45 1.71 10.21
N SER A 225 16.13 1.76 10.43
CA SER A 225 15.12 1.82 9.36
C SER A 225 14.18 3.01 9.54
N CYS A 226 13.43 3.33 8.48
CA CYS A 226 12.41 4.36 8.48
C CYS A 226 11.01 3.74 8.57
N LEU A 227 10.11 4.42 9.28
CA LEU A 227 8.68 4.25 9.10
C LEU A 227 8.24 5.03 7.87
N CYS A 228 7.57 4.35 6.95
CA CYS A 228 7.22 4.87 5.64
C CYS A 228 5.73 5.21 5.52
N PRO A 229 5.38 6.31 4.83
CA PRO A 229 4.00 6.57 4.47
C PRO A 229 3.42 5.45 3.60
N ASN A 230 2.10 5.23 3.71
CA ASN A 230 1.42 4.19 2.94
C ASN A 230 1.73 4.31 1.44
N GLY A 231 2.10 3.19 0.82
CA GLY A 231 2.55 3.09 -0.57
C GLY A 231 4.08 3.05 -0.75
N PHE A 232 4.86 3.35 0.28
CA PHE A 232 6.33 3.30 0.26
C PHE A 232 6.91 2.22 1.17
N GLY A 233 8.13 1.79 0.86
CA GLY A 233 8.88 0.78 1.61
C GLY A 233 10.38 0.89 1.36
N GLY A 234 11.14 -0.09 1.83
CA GLY A 234 12.60 -0.04 1.84
C GLY A 234 13.13 0.57 3.14
N GLN A 235 14.44 0.52 3.33
CA GLN A 235 15.06 0.91 4.60
C GLN A 235 14.89 2.42 4.88
N ARG A 236 14.84 3.23 3.82
CA ARG A 236 14.70 4.69 3.86
C ARG A 236 13.45 5.18 3.15
N CYS A 237 12.44 4.33 2.92
CA CYS A 237 11.24 4.68 2.16
C CYS A 237 11.51 5.06 0.68
N GLU A 238 12.62 4.56 0.14
CA GLU A 238 13.13 4.83 -1.21
C GLU A 238 12.46 3.97 -2.29
N THR A 239 11.82 2.87 -1.88
CA THR A 239 11.15 1.92 -2.78
C THR A 239 9.64 1.96 -2.59
N ILE A 240 8.93 1.30 -3.49
CA ILE A 240 7.50 1.06 -3.33
C ILE A 240 7.25 -0.02 -2.28
N GLN A 241 6.15 0.10 -1.53
CA GLN A 241 5.75 -0.93 -0.57
C GLN A 241 5.62 -2.28 -1.27
N HIS A 242 6.29 -3.31 -0.76
CA HIS A 242 6.24 -4.66 -1.34
C HIS A 242 4.90 -5.31 -1.01
N LEU A 243 3.94 -5.21 -1.94
CA LEU A 243 2.60 -5.77 -1.84
C LEU A 243 2.39 -6.90 -2.87
N ASN A 244 1.21 -7.52 -2.85
CA ASN A 244 0.87 -8.66 -3.71
C ASN A 244 0.85 -8.32 -5.21
N CYS A 245 0.83 -7.03 -5.53
CA CYS A 245 0.77 -6.49 -6.88
C CYS A 245 1.20 -5.02 -6.91
N GLY A 246 1.42 -4.53 -8.12
CA GLY A 246 1.82 -3.15 -8.36
C GLY A 246 3.32 -3.00 -8.62
N SER A 247 3.72 -1.81 -9.05
CA SER A 247 5.08 -1.56 -9.53
C SER A 247 5.41 -0.07 -9.63
N LEU A 248 6.69 0.22 -9.81
CA LEU A 248 7.17 1.54 -10.23
C LEU A 248 6.88 1.74 -11.73
N ILE A 249 6.16 2.80 -12.08
CA ILE A 249 5.87 3.17 -13.46
C ILE A 249 6.52 4.51 -13.78
N LYS A 250 7.56 4.49 -14.62
CA LYS A 250 8.20 5.69 -15.14
C LYS A 250 7.57 6.10 -16.45
N ILE A 251 7.05 7.32 -16.53
CA ILE A 251 6.59 7.95 -17.77
C ILE A 251 7.84 8.54 -18.45
N ILE A 252 8.24 7.96 -19.57
CA ILE A 252 9.39 8.41 -20.35
C ILE A 252 8.92 9.08 -21.63
N ILE A 253 9.77 9.88 -22.25
CA ILE A 253 9.46 10.52 -23.53
C ILE A 253 10.43 10.00 -24.57
N ILE A 254 9.90 9.38 -25.62
CA ILE A 254 10.67 8.90 -26.76
C ILE A 254 10.48 9.91 -27.90
N ILE A 255 11.53 10.64 -28.29
CA ILE A 255 11.51 11.42 -29.53
C ILE A 255 12.01 10.55 -30.67
N CYS A 256 11.08 10.16 -31.56
CA CYS A 256 11.42 9.62 -32.86
C CYS A 256 11.55 10.79 -33.86
N ARG A 257 12.77 11.27 -34.13
CA ARG A 257 12.99 12.20 -35.26
C ARG A 257 13.06 11.41 -36.58
N PRO A 258 12.24 11.72 -37.60
CA PRO A 258 12.55 11.30 -38.96
C PRO A 258 13.77 12.07 -39.46
N ILE A 259 14.65 11.41 -40.24
CA ILE A 259 15.79 12.03 -40.93
C ILE A 259 15.33 13.04 -42.01
N ARG A 260 14.02 13.11 -42.31
CA ARG A 260 13.45 14.10 -43.23
C ARG A 260 12.39 14.96 -42.55
N ILE A 261 12.58 16.26 -42.71
CA ILE A 261 11.74 17.37 -42.28
C ILE A 261 10.28 17.12 -42.71
N ILE A 262 9.45 16.62 -41.80
CA ILE A 262 8.02 16.90 -41.66
C ILE A 262 7.73 16.83 -40.15
N LEU A 263 6.98 17.79 -39.64
CA LEU A 263 6.52 17.91 -38.25
C LEU A 263 6.08 16.55 -37.66
N SER A 264 6.95 15.88 -36.90
CA SER A 264 6.53 14.70 -36.14
C SER A 264 5.66 15.15 -34.96
N PRO A 265 4.44 14.63 -34.81
CA PRO A 265 3.65 14.88 -33.61
C PRO A 265 4.39 14.31 -32.40
N VAL A 266 4.55 15.16 -31.40
CA VAL A 266 5.04 14.80 -30.08
C VAL A 266 3.96 13.96 -29.42
N TRP A 267 4.19 12.65 -29.29
CA TRP A 267 3.28 11.80 -28.52
C TRP A 267 3.74 11.81 -27.06
N ASN A 268 2.91 12.36 -26.17
CA ASN A 268 3.06 12.08 -24.74
C ASN A 268 2.74 10.60 -24.53
N GLU A 269 3.66 9.86 -23.91
CA GLU A 269 3.47 8.44 -23.60
C GLU A 269 2.26 8.28 -22.67
N VAL A 270 1.25 7.54 -23.11
CA VAL A 270 0.09 7.16 -22.30
C VAL A 270 0.27 5.70 -21.88
N LYS A 271 0.30 5.46 -20.58
CA LYS A 271 0.32 4.10 -20.00
C LYS A 271 -1.02 3.77 -19.38
N TYR A 272 -1.27 2.48 -19.18
CA TYR A 272 -2.50 1.98 -18.59
C TYR A 272 -2.20 1.18 -17.33
N ILE A 273 -3.07 1.32 -16.33
CA ILE A 273 -3.04 0.54 -15.09
C ILE A 273 -4.38 -0.17 -14.96
N THR A 274 -4.34 -1.45 -14.62
CA THR A 274 -5.52 -2.24 -14.27
C THR A 274 -5.33 -2.85 -12.89
N SER A 275 -6.39 -2.92 -12.10
CA SER A 275 -6.39 -3.80 -10.93
C SER A 275 -6.19 -5.27 -11.36
N PRO A 276 -5.65 -6.14 -10.50
CA PRO A 276 -5.55 -7.56 -10.78
C PRO A 276 -6.89 -8.15 -11.23
N PHE A 277 -6.85 -9.05 -12.22
CA PHE A 277 -8.00 -9.76 -12.79
C PHE A 277 -9.05 -8.90 -13.53
N TYR A 278 -8.91 -7.59 -13.62
CA TYR A 278 -9.87 -6.75 -14.36
C TYR A 278 -10.04 -7.24 -15.82
N PRO A 279 -11.28 -7.37 -16.36
CA PRO A 279 -12.57 -6.97 -15.77
C PRO A 279 -13.31 -8.07 -14.97
N GLU A 280 -12.64 -9.19 -14.70
CA GLU A 280 -13.17 -10.29 -13.89
C GLU A 280 -13.14 -9.97 -12.39
N PHE A 281 -13.81 -10.81 -11.59
CA PHE A 281 -13.85 -10.64 -10.14
C PHE A 281 -12.46 -10.83 -9.50
N SER A 282 -12.05 -9.89 -8.66
CA SER A 282 -10.80 -9.96 -7.90
C SER A 282 -10.93 -10.86 -6.67
N ILE A 283 -9.79 -11.35 -6.19
CA ILE A 283 -9.70 -12.07 -4.92
C ILE A 283 -9.86 -11.07 -3.77
N GLN A 284 -10.58 -11.39 -2.69
CA GLN A 284 -10.74 -10.51 -1.53
C GLN A 284 -9.40 -10.29 -0.81
N GLY A 285 -9.12 -9.06 -0.37
CA GLY A 285 -7.94 -8.74 0.44
C GLY A 285 -6.63 -8.60 -0.34
N GLN A 286 -6.70 -8.41 -1.66
CA GLN A 286 -5.55 -8.02 -2.45
C GLN A 286 -5.23 -6.55 -2.21
N GLU A 287 -3.95 -6.28 -2.00
CA GLU A 287 -3.42 -4.93 -1.86
C GLU A 287 -2.35 -4.72 -2.93
N CYS A 288 -2.45 -3.61 -3.66
CA CYS A 288 -1.44 -3.18 -4.62
C CYS A 288 -1.04 -1.74 -4.35
N ALA A 289 0.21 -1.40 -4.70
CA ALA A 289 0.65 -0.02 -4.78
C ALA A 289 1.36 0.23 -6.11
N TRP A 290 1.13 1.38 -6.73
CA TRP A 290 1.93 1.87 -7.86
C TRP A 290 2.52 3.24 -7.52
N LEU A 291 3.81 3.39 -7.76
CA LEU A 291 4.50 4.68 -7.75
C LEU A 291 4.66 5.12 -9.19
N ILE A 292 4.01 6.21 -9.56
CA ILE A 292 4.05 6.75 -10.92
C ILE A 292 4.97 7.96 -10.91
N GLU A 293 6.03 7.92 -11.70
CA GLU A 293 7.03 8.98 -11.79
C GLU A 293 7.04 9.58 -13.20
N SER A 294 6.90 10.90 -13.28
CA SER A 294 7.19 11.68 -14.48
C SER A 294 8.57 12.36 -14.36
N PRO A 295 9.10 12.92 -15.45
CA PRO A 295 10.32 13.73 -15.40
C PRO A 295 10.24 14.87 -14.37
N PHE A 296 11.39 15.25 -13.83
CA PHE A 296 11.45 16.36 -12.87
C PHE A 296 10.91 17.66 -13.48
N GLY A 297 10.15 18.43 -12.68
CA GLY A 297 9.51 19.67 -13.10
C GLY A 297 8.20 19.49 -13.88
N THR A 298 7.70 18.26 -14.01
CA THR A 298 6.44 17.94 -14.69
C THR A 298 5.46 17.30 -13.72
N ASN A 299 4.23 17.04 -14.16
CA ASN A 299 3.17 16.43 -13.38
C ASN A 299 2.73 15.10 -14.00
N VAL A 300 2.23 14.21 -13.15
CA VAL A 300 1.50 13.00 -13.53
C VAL A 300 0.02 13.34 -13.60
N PHE A 301 -0.63 12.86 -14.66
CA PHE A 301 -2.07 12.90 -14.84
C PHE A 301 -2.62 11.48 -14.78
N PHE A 302 -3.76 11.31 -14.11
CA PHE A 302 -4.43 10.04 -13.91
C PHE A 302 -5.92 10.18 -14.19
N GLU A 303 -6.49 9.21 -14.91
CA GLU A 303 -7.91 9.18 -15.23
C GLU A 303 -8.43 7.74 -15.21
N PHE A 304 -9.55 7.52 -14.51
CA PHE A 304 -10.27 6.26 -14.59
C PHE A 304 -10.98 6.13 -15.94
N ILE A 305 -10.75 5.01 -16.61
CA ILE A 305 -11.36 4.66 -17.90
C ILE A 305 -12.11 3.33 -17.79
N ASP A 306 -12.97 3.05 -18.76
CA ASP A 306 -13.81 1.85 -18.81
C ASP A 306 -14.66 1.68 -17.52
N ASN A 307 -14.97 0.45 -17.13
CA ASN A 307 -15.82 0.16 -15.99
C ASN A 307 -15.06 0.32 -14.66
N PHE A 308 -15.76 0.82 -13.65
CA PHE A 308 -15.25 0.95 -12.28
C PHE A 308 -16.22 0.27 -11.33
N HIS A 309 -15.75 -0.74 -10.59
CA HIS A 309 -16.59 -1.50 -9.68
C HIS A 309 -15.81 -2.01 -8.47
N ILE A 310 -15.90 -1.24 -7.39
CA ILE A 310 -15.32 -1.53 -6.08
C ILE A 310 -16.46 -1.70 -5.08
N GLU A 311 -16.31 -2.61 -4.11
CA GLU A 311 -17.25 -2.81 -3.00
C GLU A 311 -17.57 -1.48 -2.33
N CYS A 312 -18.86 -1.25 -2.09
CA CYS A 312 -19.36 0.04 -1.65
C CYS A 312 -19.44 0.09 -0.13
N HIS A 313 -18.74 1.05 0.47
CA HIS A 313 -18.81 1.39 1.88
C HIS A 313 -18.88 2.92 2.01
N THR A 314 -19.54 3.43 3.06
CA THR A 314 -19.73 4.87 3.28
C THR A 314 -18.41 5.64 3.37
N THR A 315 -17.38 5.02 3.94
CA THR A 315 -16.03 5.58 4.21
C THR A 315 -14.93 4.92 3.38
N CYS A 316 -15.31 4.14 2.36
CA CYS A 316 -14.40 3.40 1.47
C CYS A 316 -13.17 2.81 2.19
N ASP A 317 -13.36 2.13 3.32
CA ASP A 317 -12.30 1.62 4.18
C ASP A 317 -12.07 0.11 4.02
N ALA A 318 -13.12 -0.63 3.65
CA ALA A 318 -13.03 -2.06 3.32
C ALA A 318 -12.39 -2.32 1.94
N ALA A 319 -12.72 -1.50 0.94
CA ALA A 319 -12.20 -1.61 -0.42
C ALA A 319 -12.17 -0.24 -1.09
N TYR A 320 -11.08 0.05 -1.81
CA TYR A 320 -10.89 1.37 -2.40
C TYR A 320 -9.78 1.39 -3.44
N VAL A 321 -9.82 2.43 -4.28
CA VAL A 321 -8.66 2.97 -4.96
C VAL A 321 -8.31 4.30 -4.30
N GLU A 322 -7.11 4.42 -3.73
CA GLU A 322 -6.60 5.65 -3.12
C GLU A 322 -5.61 6.33 -4.06
N ILE A 323 -5.85 7.61 -4.36
CA ILE A 323 -4.94 8.45 -5.14
C ILE A 323 -4.25 9.44 -4.20
N LYS A 324 -2.93 9.32 -4.09
CA LYS A 324 -2.06 10.30 -3.43
C LYS A 324 -1.36 11.15 -4.48
N ASN A 325 -1.88 12.34 -4.70
CA ASN A 325 -1.42 13.28 -5.73
C ASN A 325 -0.77 14.56 -5.16
N ARG A 326 -0.63 14.68 -3.84
CA ARG A 326 0.05 15.80 -3.19
C ARG A 326 1.57 15.61 -3.19
N ALA A 327 2.31 16.69 -2.98
CA ALA A 327 3.76 16.64 -2.78
C ALA A 327 4.15 16.01 -1.43
N ASP A 328 3.30 16.16 -0.41
CA ASP A 328 3.43 15.48 0.88
C ASP A 328 2.66 14.15 0.84
N PHE A 329 3.38 13.03 0.90
CA PHE A 329 2.80 11.68 0.86
C PHE A 329 2.34 11.14 2.22
N ARG A 330 2.58 11.88 3.31
CA ARG A 330 2.22 11.45 4.67
C ARG A 330 0.72 11.39 4.89
N THR A 331 -0.03 12.34 4.33
CA THR A 331 -1.49 12.40 4.44
C THR A 331 -2.18 11.29 3.65
N THR A 332 -3.35 10.86 4.11
CA THR A 332 -4.21 9.92 3.37
C THR A 332 -4.77 10.57 2.10
N GLY A 333 -4.78 9.82 0.99
CA GLY A 333 -5.22 10.27 -0.32
C GLY A 333 -6.74 10.28 -0.52
N TYR A 334 -7.14 10.49 -1.78
CA TYR A 334 -8.55 10.42 -2.21
C TYR A 334 -8.97 8.97 -2.36
N ARG A 335 -9.93 8.50 -1.55
CA ARG A 335 -10.45 7.13 -1.64
C ARG A 335 -11.72 7.07 -2.49
N PHE A 336 -11.71 6.18 -3.47
CA PHE A 336 -12.85 5.91 -4.35
C PHE A 336 -13.31 4.46 -4.21
N CYS A 337 -14.61 4.27 -4.04
CA CYS A 337 -15.26 2.96 -4.02
C CYS A 337 -16.66 3.05 -4.63
N CYS A 338 -17.46 1.97 -4.55
CA CYS A 338 -18.75 1.82 -5.23
C CYS A 338 -18.61 1.75 -6.77
N SER A 339 -19.74 1.70 -7.49
CA SER A 339 -19.76 1.51 -8.96
C SER A 339 -19.80 2.81 -9.76
N LYS A 340 -19.80 3.97 -9.08
CA LYS A 340 -19.77 5.28 -9.75
C LYS A 340 -18.32 5.65 -10.08
N LYS A 341 -17.95 5.50 -11.36
CA LYS A 341 -16.64 5.93 -11.86
C LYS A 341 -16.42 7.43 -11.65
N PRO A 342 -15.29 7.86 -11.08
CA PRO A 342 -14.90 9.27 -11.09
C PRO A 342 -14.72 9.77 -12.54
N SER A 343 -15.19 10.99 -12.81
CA SER A 343 -15.18 11.60 -14.15
C SER A 343 -13.99 12.54 -14.37
N GLU A 344 -13.31 12.90 -13.29
CA GLU A 344 -12.27 13.91 -13.27
C GLU A 344 -10.89 13.35 -13.62
N ILE A 345 -10.05 14.23 -14.17
CA ILE A 345 -8.63 13.97 -14.37
C ILE A 345 -7.89 14.47 -13.12
N PHE A 346 -7.15 13.58 -12.47
CA PHE A 346 -6.37 13.89 -11.29
C PHE A 346 -4.95 14.27 -11.70
N LYS A 347 -4.50 15.44 -11.26
CA LYS A 347 -3.15 15.96 -11.50
C LYS A 347 -2.34 15.88 -10.21
N SER A 348 -1.10 15.42 -10.27
CA SER A 348 -0.17 15.51 -9.14
C SER A 348 0.42 16.92 -8.97
N GLU A 349 0.71 17.31 -7.74
CA GLU A 349 1.37 18.59 -7.42
C GLU A 349 2.83 18.61 -7.90
N ALA A 350 3.50 17.45 -7.83
CA ALA A 350 4.89 17.26 -8.26
C ALA A 350 4.99 16.18 -9.35
N ASN A 351 6.20 15.68 -9.61
CA ASN A 351 6.47 14.68 -10.64
C ASN A 351 6.22 13.22 -10.19
N LYS A 352 5.53 13.03 -9.07
CA LYS A 352 5.21 11.72 -8.49
C LYS A 352 3.74 11.64 -8.09
N MET A 353 3.16 10.46 -8.24
CA MET A 353 1.82 10.11 -7.77
C MET A 353 1.83 8.68 -7.25
N VAL A 354 1.14 8.41 -6.14
CA VAL A 354 0.98 7.05 -5.61
C VAL A 354 -0.47 6.62 -5.76
N LEU A 355 -0.66 5.40 -6.24
CA LEU A 355 -1.95 4.73 -6.35
C LEU A 355 -1.94 3.52 -5.42
N ILE A 356 -2.90 3.40 -4.53
CA ILE A 356 -3.07 2.23 -3.66
C ILE A 356 -4.42 1.59 -4.00
N TYR A 357 -4.45 0.27 -4.14
CA TYR A 357 -5.67 -0.49 -4.38
C TYR A 357 -5.85 -1.52 -3.28
N ARG A 358 -7.06 -1.59 -2.73
CA ARG A 358 -7.49 -2.65 -1.83
C ARG A 358 -8.76 -3.30 -2.36
N SER A 359 -8.74 -4.62 -2.51
CA SER A 359 -9.91 -5.37 -2.96
C SER A 359 -10.82 -5.83 -1.82
N GLY A 360 -12.11 -5.73 -2.09
CA GLY A 360 -13.21 -6.21 -1.25
C GLY A 360 -13.91 -7.42 -1.86
N ARG A 361 -15.08 -7.76 -1.33
CA ARG A 361 -15.93 -8.84 -1.84
C ARG A 361 -16.65 -8.38 -3.12
N GLY A 362 -16.55 -9.18 -4.19
CA GLY A 362 -17.29 -8.94 -5.42
C GLY A 362 -16.78 -7.76 -6.26
N ASN A 363 -15.54 -7.32 -6.06
CA ASN A 363 -14.89 -6.29 -6.86
C ASN A 363 -14.61 -6.80 -8.28
N LYS A 364 -14.97 -6.03 -9.32
CA LYS A 364 -14.48 -6.26 -10.70
C LYS A 364 -13.29 -5.37 -11.04
N GLY A 365 -12.99 -4.39 -10.19
CA GLY A 365 -11.78 -3.59 -10.27
C GLY A 365 -11.94 -2.30 -11.08
N PHE A 366 -10.82 -1.84 -11.62
CA PHE A 366 -10.74 -0.60 -12.41
C PHE A 366 -9.70 -0.71 -13.52
N LYS A 367 -9.84 0.17 -14.51
CA LYS A 367 -8.78 0.53 -15.45
C LYS A 367 -8.55 2.04 -15.41
N ALA A 368 -7.32 2.45 -15.59
CA ALA A 368 -6.92 3.84 -15.63
C ALA A 368 -5.90 4.08 -16.74
N ARG A 369 -5.85 5.31 -17.25
CA ARG A 369 -4.75 5.78 -18.08
C ARG A 369 -3.96 6.86 -17.34
N ILE A 370 -2.66 6.89 -17.58
CA ILE A 370 -1.73 7.84 -16.98
C ILE A 370 -0.82 8.45 -18.04
N TRP A 371 -0.48 9.72 -17.88
CA TRP A 371 0.41 10.45 -18.77
C TRP A 371 1.08 11.62 -18.03
N SER A 372 1.97 12.35 -18.72
CA SER A 372 2.60 13.56 -18.17
C SER A 372 2.47 14.75 -19.12
N ASN A 373 2.65 15.96 -18.59
CA ASN A 373 2.84 17.18 -19.39
C ASN A 373 4.31 17.45 -19.73
N ALA A 374 5.17 16.42 -19.66
CA ALA A 374 6.58 16.61 -19.90
C ALA A 374 6.85 17.06 -21.35
N PRO A 375 7.67 18.09 -21.58
CA PRO A 375 8.03 18.49 -22.93
C PRO A 375 8.93 17.42 -23.55
N PRO A 376 8.79 17.13 -24.84
CA PRO A 376 9.58 16.11 -25.51
C PRO A 376 11.08 16.41 -25.41
N LYS A 377 11.86 15.47 -24.84
CA LYS A 377 13.32 15.57 -24.76
C LYS A 377 14.00 14.96 -25.99
N THR A 378 14.73 15.76 -26.76
CA THR A 378 15.56 15.27 -27.89
C THR A 378 16.73 14.45 -27.38
N SER A 379 16.57 13.13 -27.32
CA SER A 379 17.69 12.22 -27.09
C SER A 379 18.27 11.76 -28.42
N LYS A 380 19.57 12.01 -28.64
CA LYS A 380 20.35 11.42 -29.72
C LYS A 380 20.66 9.96 -29.37
N PHE A 381 19.69 9.06 -29.49
CA PHE A 381 19.96 7.62 -29.46
C PHE A 381 19.67 7.04 -30.84
N ALA A 382 20.60 6.18 -31.30
CA ALA A 382 20.67 5.63 -32.64
C ALA A 382 19.43 4.79 -33.01
N VAL A 383 19.11 4.82 -34.30
CA VAL A 383 17.84 4.44 -34.96
C VAL A 383 17.66 2.91 -35.12
N ASP A 384 18.13 2.09 -34.19
CA ASP A 384 18.07 0.62 -34.34
C ASP A 384 17.05 -0.11 -33.44
N SER A 385 16.27 0.60 -32.62
CA SER A 385 15.22 -0.02 -31.78
C SER A 385 13.78 0.19 -32.28
N CYS A 386 13.55 1.02 -33.29
CA CYS A 386 12.23 1.57 -33.60
C CYS A 386 11.52 0.93 -34.81
N ASN A 387 11.47 -0.40 -34.94
CA ASN A 387 10.68 -1.02 -36.03
C ASN A 387 9.90 -2.30 -35.69
N CYS A 388 10.03 -2.84 -34.48
CA CYS A 388 9.08 -3.82 -33.96
C CYS A 388 8.63 -3.30 -32.59
N GLY A 389 7.32 -3.19 -32.33
CA GLY A 389 6.80 -2.58 -31.09
C GLY A 389 7.38 -3.21 -29.82
N GLU A 390 7.26 -2.52 -28.69
CA GLU A 390 7.68 -3.11 -27.42
C GLU A 390 6.88 -4.37 -27.12
N TRP A 391 7.54 -5.32 -26.45
CA TRP A 391 6.87 -6.50 -25.94
C TRP A 391 5.91 -6.09 -24.82
N SER A 392 4.71 -6.66 -24.84
CA SER A 392 3.80 -6.62 -23.70
C SER A 392 4.49 -7.23 -22.48
N GLU A 393 3.93 -6.94 -21.31
CA GLU A 393 4.16 -7.81 -20.15
C GLU A 393 3.85 -9.26 -20.52
N TRP A 394 4.47 -10.19 -19.77
CA TRP A 394 4.18 -11.61 -19.94
C TRP A 394 2.69 -11.84 -19.71
N THR A 395 1.99 -12.27 -20.75
CA THR A 395 0.53 -12.42 -20.78
C THR A 395 0.04 -13.52 -19.85
N THR A 396 0.94 -14.40 -19.40
CA THR A 396 0.65 -15.48 -18.44
C THR A 396 1.75 -15.60 -17.39
N LEU A 397 1.36 -15.95 -16.16
CA LEU A 397 2.28 -16.56 -15.20
C LEU A 397 2.92 -17.80 -15.83
N CYS A 398 4.08 -18.20 -15.31
CA CYS A 398 4.75 -19.39 -15.83
C CYS A 398 3.85 -20.62 -15.68
N SER A 399 3.70 -21.41 -16.75
CA SER A 399 2.79 -22.55 -16.74
C SER A 399 3.17 -23.67 -15.76
N GLN A 400 4.36 -23.63 -15.17
CA GLN A 400 4.84 -24.57 -14.16
C GLN A 400 5.57 -23.81 -13.07
N GLN A 401 5.56 -24.34 -11.85
CA GLN A 401 6.18 -23.69 -10.69
C GLN A 401 7.67 -24.04 -10.50
N CYS A 402 8.17 -25.08 -11.17
CA CYS A 402 9.56 -25.54 -11.04
C CYS A 402 10.03 -26.34 -12.28
N GLY A 403 11.32 -26.66 -12.30
CA GLY A 403 12.00 -27.56 -13.21
C GLY A 403 12.31 -26.96 -14.58
N GLY A 404 11.97 -25.70 -14.83
CA GLY A 404 12.18 -25.00 -16.11
C GLY A 404 11.33 -25.56 -17.28
N CYS A 405 10.37 -26.44 -17.01
CA CYS A 405 9.40 -26.92 -18.01
C CYS A 405 8.28 -25.90 -18.31
N GLY A 406 8.19 -24.83 -17.51
CA GLY A 406 7.15 -23.83 -17.65
C GLY A 406 7.37 -22.95 -18.87
N LYS A 407 6.28 -22.58 -19.54
CA LYS A 407 6.27 -21.67 -20.69
C LYS A 407 5.52 -20.40 -20.28
N ARG A 408 6.03 -19.24 -20.72
CA ARG A 408 5.32 -17.96 -20.69
C ARG A 408 5.40 -17.30 -22.05
N SER A 409 4.36 -16.56 -22.41
CA SER A 409 4.27 -15.82 -23.66
C SER A 409 4.07 -14.33 -23.42
N ARG A 410 4.50 -13.53 -24.39
CA ARG A 410 4.19 -12.09 -24.50
C ARG A 410 4.06 -11.73 -25.96
N ILE A 411 3.32 -10.67 -26.25
CA ILE A 411 3.01 -10.25 -27.61
C ILE A 411 3.53 -8.85 -27.88
N ARG A 412 3.76 -8.51 -29.14
CA ARG A 412 4.02 -7.12 -29.55
C ARG A 412 3.29 -6.80 -30.83
N TYR A 413 2.96 -5.53 -30.99
CA TYR A 413 2.38 -5.03 -32.24
C TYR A 413 3.48 -4.68 -33.24
N CYS A 414 3.36 -5.20 -34.46
CA CYS A 414 4.36 -5.07 -35.51
C CYS A 414 3.80 -4.27 -36.69
N SER A 415 4.55 -3.30 -37.19
CA SER A 415 4.17 -2.50 -38.37
C SER A 415 4.75 -3.06 -39.69
N ARG A 416 5.72 -3.98 -39.63
CA ARG A 416 6.22 -4.74 -40.77
C ARG A 416 5.94 -6.24 -40.64
N GLN A 417 5.91 -6.95 -41.77
CA GLN A 417 5.70 -8.39 -41.88
C GLN A 417 6.92 -9.24 -41.42
N ASP A 418 8.11 -8.67 -41.32
CA ASP A 418 9.35 -9.34 -40.89
C ASP A 418 9.53 -9.37 -39.35
N CYS A 419 8.66 -8.71 -38.60
CA CYS A 419 8.72 -8.68 -37.14
C CYS A 419 7.94 -9.84 -36.49
N ARG A 420 8.60 -10.61 -35.64
CA ARG A 420 7.98 -11.64 -34.76
C ARG A 420 6.95 -11.00 -33.82
N THR A 421 5.70 -11.46 -33.83
CA THR A 421 4.58 -10.90 -33.03
C THR A 421 4.41 -11.54 -31.64
N GLU A 422 4.98 -12.72 -31.41
CA GLU A 422 4.85 -13.48 -30.16
C GLU A 422 6.22 -13.99 -29.69
N ASP A 423 6.61 -13.72 -28.44
CA ASP A 423 7.80 -14.27 -27.77
C ASP A 423 7.38 -15.32 -26.74
N LYS A 424 7.92 -16.53 -26.86
CA LYS A 424 7.70 -17.66 -25.93
C LYS A 424 9.03 -18.01 -25.32
N ARG A 425 9.09 -18.05 -23.99
CA ARG A 425 10.29 -18.43 -23.24
C ARG A 425 9.97 -19.44 -22.15
N THR A 426 10.97 -20.26 -21.83
CA THR A 426 10.94 -21.07 -20.63
C THR A 426 11.02 -20.18 -19.39
N CYS A 427 10.46 -20.65 -18.29
CA CYS A 427 10.38 -19.93 -17.03
C CYS A 427 10.33 -20.91 -15.84
N ASN A 428 10.51 -20.37 -14.63
CA ASN A 428 10.58 -21.10 -13.37
C ASN A 428 11.66 -22.18 -13.37
N TYR A 429 12.89 -21.71 -13.43
CA TYR A 429 14.10 -22.51 -13.49
C TYR A 429 14.49 -23.14 -12.15
N ASP A 430 13.80 -22.85 -11.05
CA ASP A 430 14.07 -23.51 -9.78
C ASP A 430 13.86 -25.02 -9.88
N ALA A 431 14.81 -25.82 -9.42
CA ALA A 431 14.69 -27.28 -9.46
C ALA A 431 13.46 -27.74 -8.66
N CYS A 432 12.71 -28.70 -9.21
CA CYS A 432 11.56 -29.25 -8.50
C CYS A 432 11.97 -29.98 -7.21
N PRO A 433 11.08 -30.06 -6.20
CA PRO A 433 11.34 -30.76 -4.97
C PRO A 433 11.84 -32.20 -5.21
N PRO A 434 12.77 -32.71 -4.38
CA PRO A 434 13.30 -34.06 -4.50
C PRO A 434 12.17 -35.10 -4.53
N GLY A 435 12.23 -36.03 -5.49
CA GLY A 435 11.21 -37.07 -5.70
C GLY A 435 10.23 -36.81 -6.85
N THR A 436 10.24 -35.62 -7.44
CA THR A 436 9.43 -35.31 -8.63
C THR A 436 10.12 -35.84 -9.90
N ASN A 437 9.59 -36.91 -10.51
CA ASN A 437 10.22 -37.56 -11.68
C ASN A 437 9.56 -37.20 -13.03
N PHE A 438 8.30 -36.78 -13.03
CA PHE A 438 7.56 -36.37 -14.23
C PHE A 438 6.46 -35.35 -13.89
N LEU A 439 6.01 -34.59 -14.89
CA LEU A 439 4.93 -33.61 -14.80
C LEU A 439 4.04 -33.68 -16.04
N ILE A 440 2.77 -33.32 -15.91
CA ILE A 440 1.83 -33.20 -17.03
C ILE A 440 1.36 -31.75 -17.10
N ASN A 441 1.47 -31.13 -18.28
CA ASN A 441 1.11 -29.73 -18.48
C ASN A 441 0.38 -29.56 -19.83
N ASN A 442 -0.83 -28.98 -19.82
CA ASN A 442 -1.64 -28.79 -21.03
C ASN A 442 -1.80 -30.05 -21.91
N GLY A 443 -1.81 -31.25 -21.29
CA GLY A 443 -1.87 -32.53 -22.00
C GLY A 443 -0.52 -33.06 -22.52
N GLU A 444 0.57 -32.33 -22.34
CA GLU A 444 1.95 -32.78 -22.65
C GLU A 444 2.59 -33.45 -21.43
N PHE A 445 3.26 -34.59 -21.64
CA PHE A 445 4.02 -35.31 -20.61
C PHE A 445 5.50 -34.86 -20.65
N HIS A 446 6.03 -34.45 -19.49
CA HIS A 446 7.40 -34.00 -19.32
C HIS A 446 8.14 -34.91 -18.35
N ILE A 447 9.35 -35.34 -18.73
CA ILE A 447 10.26 -36.10 -17.86
C ILE A 447 11.22 -35.12 -17.19
N LEU A 448 11.50 -35.35 -15.91
CA LEU A 448 12.48 -34.57 -15.15
C LEU A 448 13.74 -35.39 -14.86
N TRP A 449 14.92 -34.79 -15.06
CA TRP A 449 16.21 -35.34 -14.65
C TRP A 449 16.81 -34.47 -13.54
N LYS A 450 17.05 -35.05 -12.36
CA LYS A 450 17.54 -34.35 -11.15
C LYS A 450 16.69 -33.11 -10.74
N GLY A 451 15.40 -33.13 -11.06
CA GLY A 451 14.46 -32.04 -10.77
C GLY A 451 14.37 -30.96 -11.86
N CYS A 452 15.05 -31.13 -13.00
CA CYS A 452 14.99 -30.24 -14.16
C CYS A 452 14.37 -30.92 -15.38
N CYS A 453 13.69 -30.18 -16.26
CA CYS A 453 13.17 -30.69 -17.52
C CYS A 453 14.27 -31.30 -18.38
N ILE A 454 13.98 -32.38 -19.11
CA ILE A 454 14.88 -32.87 -20.17
C ILE A 454 15.14 -31.71 -21.16
N GLY A 455 16.42 -31.37 -21.36
CA GLY A 455 16.84 -30.17 -22.11
C GLY A 455 17.50 -29.10 -21.23
N LEU A 456 17.43 -29.24 -19.90
CA LEU A 456 18.01 -28.32 -18.93
C LEU A 456 19.01 -29.03 -18.01
N PHE A 457 20.03 -28.32 -17.56
CA PHE A 457 21.03 -28.82 -16.60
C PHE A 457 20.90 -28.12 -15.26
N ARG A 458 20.96 -28.91 -14.18
CA ARG A 458 20.93 -28.39 -12.82
C ARG A 458 22.30 -27.83 -12.43
N PHE A 459 22.35 -26.56 -12.10
CA PHE A 459 23.48 -25.90 -11.43
C PHE A 459 22.98 -25.38 -10.08
N ASN A 460 23.46 -25.98 -8.99
CA ASN A 460 22.95 -25.75 -7.62
C ASN A 460 21.44 -26.02 -7.49
N THR A 461 20.62 -24.98 -7.31
CA THR A 461 19.16 -25.04 -7.16
C THR A 461 18.42 -24.57 -8.41
N GLU A 462 19.12 -24.17 -9.47
CA GLU A 462 18.53 -23.65 -10.70
C GLU A 462 18.82 -24.57 -11.89
N CYS A 463 17.92 -24.55 -12.87
CA CYS A 463 17.99 -25.25 -14.14
C CYS A 463 18.38 -24.25 -15.23
N SER A 464 19.38 -24.57 -16.04
CA SER A 464 19.82 -23.72 -17.16
C SER A 464 19.61 -24.41 -18.50
N ALA A 465 19.37 -23.63 -19.56
CA ALA A 465 19.25 -24.16 -20.91
C ALA A 465 20.61 -24.63 -21.44
N LEU A 466 20.61 -25.73 -22.22
CA LEU A 466 21.77 -26.18 -22.96
C LEU A 466 22.32 -25.09 -23.88
N ALA A 467 23.63 -24.88 -23.84
CA ALA A 467 24.33 -23.80 -24.55
C ALA A 467 24.35 -23.99 -26.08
N ASP A 468 24.10 -25.20 -26.55
CA ASP A 468 24.31 -25.69 -27.91
C ASP A 468 23.01 -26.14 -28.61
N GLY A 469 21.86 -26.07 -27.93
CA GLY A 469 20.55 -26.35 -28.54
C GLY A 469 20.31 -27.81 -28.96
N GLU A 470 21.21 -28.73 -28.64
CA GLU A 470 20.98 -30.16 -28.87
C GLU A 470 20.00 -30.74 -27.84
N ASN A 471 19.09 -31.61 -28.30
CA ASN A 471 18.13 -32.28 -27.43
C ASN A 471 18.83 -33.43 -26.68
N PRO A 472 19.00 -33.37 -25.36
CA PRO A 472 19.68 -34.43 -24.60
C PRO A 472 18.88 -35.73 -24.57
N PHE A 473 17.59 -35.71 -24.95
CA PHE A 473 16.81 -36.90 -25.21
C PHE A 473 17.41 -37.74 -26.36
N LEU A 474 18.01 -37.10 -27.38
CA LEU A 474 18.72 -37.81 -28.46
C LEU A 474 20.06 -38.38 -27.98
N ALA A 475 20.75 -37.73 -27.05
CA ALA A 475 21.96 -38.29 -26.42
C ALA A 475 21.62 -39.48 -25.50
N PHE A 476 20.52 -39.37 -24.75
CA PHE A 476 19.99 -40.44 -23.90
C PHE A 476 19.49 -41.64 -24.73
N LEU A 477 18.73 -41.38 -25.80
CA LEU A 477 18.33 -42.41 -26.78
C LEU A 477 19.54 -42.99 -27.52
N LYS A 478 20.52 -42.17 -27.92
CA LYS A 478 21.78 -42.67 -28.49
C LYS A 478 22.46 -43.63 -27.53
N SER A 479 22.58 -43.30 -26.23
CA SER A 479 23.18 -44.21 -25.26
C SER A 479 22.42 -45.52 -25.07
N PHE A 480 21.10 -45.51 -25.26
CA PHE A 480 20.26 -46.72 -25.24
C PHE A 480 20.30 -47.49 -26.58
N LEU A 481 20.51 -46.81 -27.71
CA LEU A 481 20.55 -47.40 -29.06
C LEU A 481 21.97 -47.82 -29.48
N THR A 482 23.04 -47.33 -28.83
CA THR A 482 24.41 -47.82 -28.98
C THR A 482 24.72 -49.01 -28.08
N SER A 483 23.73 -49.81 -27.70
CA SER A 483 23.98 -51.14 -27.16
C SER A 483 23.90 -52.19 -28.27
N GLN A 484 24.91 -52.28 -29.16
CA GLN A 484 25.26 -53.56 -29.81
C GLN A 484 26.77 -53.69 -30.11
N ASN A 485 27.33 -54.72 -29.49
CA ASN A 485 28.51 -55.52 -29.81
C ASN A 485 29.93 -55.04 -29.42
N PRO A 486 30.41 -55.48 -28.23
CA PRO A 486 31.82 -55.49 -27.87
C PRO A 486 32.51 -56.70 -28.53
N LYS A 487 32.67 -56.64 -29.85
CA LYS A 487 33.55 -57.54 -30.62
C LYS A 487 33.98 -56.81 -31.88
N ASP A 488 34.98 -55.95 -31.76
CA ASP A 488 36.11 -55.91 -32.69
C ASP A 488 37.12 -54.82 -32.29
N LYS A 489 38.37 -55.25 -32.23
CA LYS A 489 39.63 -54.49 -32.07
C LYS A 489 40.09 -54.17 -30.66
N GLU A 490 40.51 -55.25 -30.02
CA GLU A 490 41.76 -55.28 -29.25
C GLU A 490 42.98 -55.23 -30.21
N ILE A 491 44.04 -54.54 -29.76
CA ILE A 491 45.48 -54.77 -30.02
C ILE A 491 46.02 -54.26 -31.38
N THR A 492 46.87 -53.23 -31.38
CA THR A 492 48.32 -53.42 -31.19
C THR A 492 49.01 -52.15 -30.67
N ASP A 493 49.69 -52.29 -29.51
CA ASP A 493 50.95 -51.60 -29.21
C ASP A 493 52.09 -52.46 -29.79
N ASN A 494 52.80 -51.90 -30.78
CA ASN A 494 54.22 -52.07 -31.16
C ASN A 494 54.45 -51.61 -32.60
#